data_AF-A0AAD9AV33-F1
#
_entry.id   AF-A0AAD9AV33-F1
#
_cell.length_a   1.000
_cell.length_b   1.000
_cell.length_c   1.000
_cell.angle_alpha   90.00
_cell.angle_beta   90.00
_cell.angle_gamma   90.00
#
_symmetry.space_group_name_H-M   'P 1'
#
loop_
_entity.id
_entity.type
_entity.pdbx_description
1 polymer ?
#
loop_
_entity_poly.entity_id
_entity_poly.type
_entity_poly.pdbx_seq_one_letter_code
_entity_poly.pdbx_strand_id
1 'polypeptide(L)'
;MRALPSENNPTAKFDLRPANSLEIRPSTPNDTLTNQSPIAQPTTLPDVKMKYIHSQESLDIPQDVKVHIKSRVVTVEGPRGKLVKDLSHLAVNFSQPQKGTINIEIHHGSRKNVATLRTVRTLINNLVVGVTKGYKYKMRYVYAHFPINVNVEKNSETGLYEVEIRNFIGEKLVRRVVMRAGVDVEVSKAQKDELVLSGNSLEAVSQSAADIQQICKVRNKDIRKFLDGMYVSEKGNIVEDQ
;
A
#
# COMPACT_ATOMS: atom_id res chain seq x y z
N MET A 1 38.77 35.44 -44.72
CA MET A 1 39.20 36.63 -43.95
C MET A 1 38.34 36.69 -42.70
N ARG A 2 38.93 36.37 -41.53
CA ARG A 2 39.18 37.30 -40.40
C ARG A 2 37.88 37.84 -39.77
N ALA A 3 37.64 37.83 -38.46
CA ALA A 3 38.36 37.37 -37.27
C ALA A 3 37.38 37.52 -36.08
N LEU A 4 37.48 36.68 -35.05
CA LEU A 4 37.16 37.04 -33.65
C LEU A 4 38.35 37.85 -33.10
N PRO A 5 38.23 38.75 -32.08
CA PRO A 5 38.20 38.28 -30.68
C PRO A 5 37.61 39.21 -29.56
N SER A 6 37.50 38.59 -28.36
CA SER A 6 37.75 39.07 -26.96
C SER A 6 36.79 40.10 -26.29
N GLU A 7 36.51 40.12 -24.98
CA GLU A 7 37.31 39.94 -23.74
C GLU A 7 36.37 39.61 -22.54
N ASN A 8 36.67 38.61 -21.69
CA ASN A 8 37.31 38.68 -20.35
C ASN A 8 36.49 39.29 -19.19
N ASN A 9 36.18 38.46 -18.17
CA ASN A 9 35.89 38.91 -16.80
C ASN A 9 36.72 38.04 -15.82
N PRO A 10 37.62 38.62 -14.98
CA PRO A 10 38.63 37.85 -14.28
C PRO A 10 38.29 37.49 -12.81
N THR A 11 38.75 36.30 -12.43
CA THR A 11 39.42 35.91 -11.17
C THR A 11 38.64 35.90 -9.84
N ALA A 12 38.43 34.68 -9.35
CA ALA A 12 38.30 34.33 -7.94
C ALA A 12 39.58 34.72 -7.15
N LYS A 13 39.40 35.39 -6.00
CA LYS A 13 40.49 35.75 -5.09
C LYS A 13 40.86 34.56 -4.19
N PHE A 14 42.07 34.06 -4.41
CA PHE A 14 42.93 33.41 -3.43
C PHE A 14 43.51 34.50 -2.52
N ASP A 15 43.41 34.35 -1.20
CA ASP A 15 44.24 35.12 -0.27
C ASP A 15 45.04 34.16 0.63
N LEU A 16 46.36 34.20 0.44
CA LEU A 16 47.39 33.50 1.19
C LEU A 16 48.20 34.54 1.98
N ARG A 17 48.28 34.35 3.32
CA ARG A 17 49.44 34.63 4.22
C ARG A 17 49.78 36.13 4.48
N PRO A 18 50.39 36.53 5.64
CA PRO A 18 51.63 35.97 6.19
C PRO A 18 51.75 35.81 7.73
N ALA A 19 52.82 35.12 8.11
CA ALA A 19 53.31 34.85 9.46
C ALA A 19 54.26 35.96 9.97
N ASN A 20 54.32 36.18 11.29
CA ASN A 20 55.55 36.20 12.12
C ASN A 20 55.37 36.93 13.46
N SER A 21 55.68 36.24 14.56
CA SER A 21 56.55 36.64 15.70
C SER A 21 56.29 35.64 16.85
N LEU A 22 57.08 34.57 17.03
CA LEU A 22 58.36 34.50 17.75
C LEU A 22 58.41 35.31 19.06
N GLU A 23 58.00 34.67 20.15
CA GLU A 23 58.69 34.80 21.44
C GLU A 23 58.95 33.41 22.03
N ILE A 24 60.20 33.18 22.44
CA ILE A 24 60.70 31.95 23.04
C ILE A 24 61.30 32.32 24.41
N ARG A 25 61.07 31.43 25.40
CA ARG A 25 61.92 31.01 26.54
C ARG A 25 61.34 31.34 27.93
N PRO A 26 61.66 30.58 29.01
CA PRO A 26 62.57 29.42 29.12
C PRO A 26 61.97 28.16 29.80
N SER A 27 62.81 27.14 29.90
CA SER A 27 62.58 25.73 30.24
C SER A 27 62.75 25.33 31.73
N THR A 28 61.89 24.39 32.16
CA THR A 28 62.08 23.23 33.10
C THR A 28 62.31 23.46 34.61
N PRO A 29 62.15 22.44 35.49
CA PRO A 29 61.31 21.22 35.45
C PRO A 29 60.54 20.96 36.77
N ASN A 30 59.54 20.06 36.77
CA ASN A 30 59.46 18.96 37.73
C ASN A 30 58.25 18.06 37.44
N ASP A 31 58.58 16.82 37.11
CA ASP A 31 57.69 15.69 36.99
C ASP A 31 56.92 15.43 38.29
N THR A 32 55.60 15.38 38.20
CA THR A 32 54.82 14.45 39.03
C THR A 32 53.82 13.72 38.14
N LEU A 33 54.09 12.42 38.03
CA LEU A 33 53.30 11.38 37.41
C LEU A 33 51.81 11.50 37.73
N THR A 34 50.99 11.78 36.72
CA THR A 34 49.65 11.16 36.63
C THR A 34 49.45 10.67 35.19
N ASN A 35 49.77 9.39 35.02
CA ASN A 35 49.52 8.63 33.80
C ASN A 35 48.00 8.41 33.68
N GLN A 36 47.27 9.43 33.21
CA GLN A 36 45.89 9.26 32.80
C GLN A 36 45.89 8.67 31.38
N SER A 37 45.73 7.36 31.32
CA SER A 37 45.34 6.65 30.11
C SER A 37 44.16 7.39 29.44
N PRO A 38 44.15 7.58 28.10
CA PRO A 38 42.98 8.11 27.45
C PRO A 38 41.83 7.14 27.70
N ILE A 39 40.79 7.62 28.38
CA ILE A 39 39.53 6.89 28.55
C ILE A 39 39.07 6.54 27.13
N ALA A 40 39.16 5.26 26.79
CA ALA A 40 38.62 4.74 25.54
C ALA A 40 37.16 5.18 25.47
N GLN A 41 36.80 5.89 24.39
CA GLN A 41 35.40 6.18 24.10
C GLN A 41 34.63 4.86 24.20
N PRO A 42 33.47 4.82 24.87
CA PRO A 42 32.68 3.61 24.96
C PRO A 42 32.39 3.19 23.52
N THR A 43 32.96 2.05 23.12
CA THR A 43 32.72 1.45 21.82
C THR A 43 31.22 1.24 21.78
N THR A 44 30.51 2.03 20.97
CA THR A 44 29.08 1.86 20.80
C THR A 44 28.88 0.44 20.32
N LEU A 45 28.29 -0.40 21.20
CA LEU A 45 28.00 -1.78 20.85
C LEU A 45 27.23 -1.75 19.52
N PRO A 46 27.61 -2.58 18.53
CA PRO A 46 26.92 -2.59 17.26
C PRO A 46 25.43 -2.80 17.54
N ASP A 47 24.59 -1.90 17.03
CA ASP A 47 23.14 -1.89 17.22
C ASP A 47 22.59 -3.32 17.06
N VAL A 48 22.36 -4.00 18.19
CA VAL A 48 22.04 -5.43 18.21
C VAL A 48 20.62 -5.55 17.70
N LYS A 49 20.49 -5.71 16.37
CA LYS A 49 19.22 -5.97 15.73
C LYS A 49 18.68 -7.29 16.26
N MET A 50 17.82 -7.21 17.27
CA MET A 50 17.08 -8.35 17.79
C MET A 50 16.41 -9.09 16.63
N LYS A 51 16.75 -10.37 16.48
CA LYS A 51 16.12 -11.30 15.55
C LYS A 51 15.29 -12.28 16.35
N TYR A 52 14.06 -12.48 15.91
CA TYR A 52 13.21 -13.51 16.47
C TYR A 52 13.67 -14.85 15.91
N ILE A 53 14.00 -15.80 16.80
CA ILE A 53 14.51 -17.13 16.41
C ILE A 53 13.47 -17.86 15.58
N HIS A 54 12.22 -17.85 16.04
CA HIS A 54 11.08 -18.44 15.36
C HIS A 54 9.83 -17.62 15.66
N SER A 55 8.99 -17.42 14.65
CA SER A 55 7.69 -16.77 14.79
C SER A 55 6.72 -17.46 13.85
N GLN A 56 5.53 -17.77 14.36
CA GLN A 56 4.51 -18.50 13.62
C GLN A 56 3.13 -17.88 13.85
N GLU A 57 2.27 -18.00 12.84
CA GLU A 57 0.86 -17.64 12.87
C GLU A 57 0.06 -18.78 12.25
N SER A 58 -1.03 -19.19 12.90
CA SER A 58 -1.93 -20.23 12.40
C SER A 58 -3.20 -19.63 11.80
N LEU A 59 -3.72 -20.29 10.77
CA LEU A 59 -5.00 -19.98 10.14
C LEU A 59 -5.82 -21.26 9.99
N ASP A 60 -7.01 -21.24 10.58
CA ASP A 60 -7.99 -22.31 10.46
C ASP A 60 -8.82 -22.12 9.20
N ILE A 61 -8.97 -23.19 8.42
CA ILE A 61 -9.70 -23.21 7.15
C ILE A 61 -11.04 -23.92 7.38
N PRO A 62 -12.18 -23.34 6.96
CA PRO A 62 -13.47 -24.02 6.99
C PRO A 62 -13.47 -25.23 6.04
N GLN A 63 -14.27 -26.25 6.37
CA GLN A 63 -14.30 -27.53 5.63
C GLN A 63 -14.70 -27.39 4.15
N ASP A 64 -15.46 -26.34 3.82
CA ASP A 64 -15.97 -26.08 2.46
C ASP A 64 -14.93 -25.49 1.49
N VAL A 65 -13.70 -25.23 1.97
CA VAL A 65 -12.66 -24.54 1.19
C VAL A 65 -11.41 -25.39 1.05
N LYS A 66 -10.95 -25.55 -0.20
CA LYS A 66 -9.70 -26.23 -0.53
C LYS A 66 -8.60 -25.21 -0.77
N VAL A 67 -7.48 -25.35 -0.05
CA VAL A 67 -6.31 -24.48 -0.20
C VAL A 67 -5.11 -25.30 -0.67
N HIS A 68 -4.56 -24.92 -1.81
CA HIS A 68 -3.37 -25.50 -2.42
C HIS A 68 -2.24 -24.47 -2.43
N ILE A 69 -1.07 -24.83 -1.88
CA ILE A 69 0.11 -23.96 -1.83
C ILE A 69 1.25 -24.65 -2.57
N LYS A 70 1.76 -24.02 -3.64
CA LYS A 70 2.94 -24.48 -4.37
C LYS A 70 3.90 -23.32 -4.56
N SER A 71 5.14 -23.46 -4.10
CA SER A 71 6.19 -22.43 -4.26
C SER A 71 5.76 -21.02 -3.79
N ARG A 72 4.98 -20.94 -2.70
CA ARG A 72 4.36 -19.70 -2.16
C ARG A 72 3.29 -19.05 -3.05
N VAL A 73 2.84 -19.72 -4.10
CA VAL A 73 1.59 -19.36 -4.80
C VAL A 73 0.43 -20.06 -4.09
N VAL A 74 -0.48 -19.27 -3.54
CA VAL A 74 -1.65 -19.77 -2.82
C VAL A 74 -2.84 -19.79 -3.77
N THR A 75 -3.44 -20.95 -3.91
CA THR A 75 -4.66 -21.19 -4.69
C THR A 75 -5.76 -21.60 -3.73
N VAL A 76 -6.86 -20.85 -3.72
CA VAL A 76 -8.02 -21.10 -2.86
C VAL A 76 -9.23 -21.39 -3.75
N GLU A 77 -9.87 -22.52 -3.52
CA GLU A 77 -11.07 -22.97 -4.22
C GLU A 77 -12.21 -23.13 -3.22
N GLY A 78 -13.36 -22.56 -3.56
CA GLY A 78 -14.57 -22.63 -2.75
C GLY A 78 -15.83 -22.58 -3.62
N PRO A 79 -17.01 -22.49 -2.98
CA PRO A 79 -18.29 -22.60 -3.69
C PRO A 79 -18.52 -21.49 -4.72
N ARG A 80 -17.97 -20.29 -4.50
CA ARG A 80 -18.14 -19.15 -5.42
C ARG A 80 -17.09 -19.07 -6.53
N GLY A 81 -16.09 -19.94 -6.53
CA GLY A 81 -15.04 -20.00 -7.53
C GLY A 81 -13.63 -20.15 -6.97
N LYS A 82 -12.66 -19.74 -7.78
CA LYS A 82 -11.23 -19.93 -7.54
C LYS A 82 -10.49 -18.61 -7.51
N LEU A 83 -9.62 -18.41 -6.52
CA LEU A 83 -8.73 -17.26 -6.41
C LEU A 83 -7.28 -17.73 -6.29
N VAL A 84 -6.39 -17.01 -6.95
CA VAL A 84 -4.94 -17.27 -6.94
C VAL A 84 -4.23 -16.01 -6.48
N LYS A 85 -3.29 -16.16 -5.54
CA LYS A 85 -2.44 -15.08 -5.06
C LYS A 85 -0.99 -15.52 -5.03
N ASP A 86 -0.13 -14.75 -5.68
CA ASP A 86 1.30 -14.95 -5.61
C ASP A 86 1.92 -14.19 -4.42
N LEU A 87 2.59 -14.94 -3.54
CA LEU A 87 3.32 -14.42 -2.38
C LEU A 87 4.83 -14.71 -2.49
N SER A 88 5.33 -14.97 -3.71
CA SER A 88 6.74 -15.28 -3.99
C SER A 88 7.73 -14.23 -3.47
N HIS A 89 7.33 -12.96 -3.46
CA HIS A 89 8.10 -11.83 -2.95
C HIS A 89 8.35 -11.85 -1.44
N LEU A 90 7.57 -12.64 -0.68
CA LEU A 90 7.71 -12.78 0.77
C LEU A 90 8.48 -14.05 1.11
N ALA A 91 9.50 -13.92 1.94
CA ALA A 91 10.27 -15.05 2.47
C ALA A 91 9.54 -15.71 3.66
N VAL A 92 8.36 -16.28 3.41
CA VAL A 92 7.57 -17.04 4.39
C VAL A 92 7.57 -18.53 4.05
N ASN A 93 7.55 -19.37 5.08
CA ASN A 93 7.36 -20.80 4.94
C ASN A 93 5.91 -21.14 5.30
N PHE A 94 5.33 -22.09 4.58
CA PHE A 94 4.00 -22.61 4.85
C PHE A 94 4.14 -24.08 5.27
N SER A 95 3.54 -24.42 6.41
CA SER A 95 3.43 -25.78 6.90
C SER A 95 1.97 -26.13 7.17
N GLN A 96 1.60 -27.40 7.00
CA GLN A 96 0.27 -27.92 7.31
C GLN A 96 0.41 -28.93 8.45
N PRO A 97 0.39 -28.49 9.72
CA PRO A 97 0.57 -29.37 10.87
C PRO A 97 -0.62 -30.32 11.06
N GLN A 98 -1.84 -29.89 10.70
CA GLN A 98 -3.07 -30.65 10.86
C GLN A 98 -3.97 -30.45 9.63
N LYS A 99 -4.89 -31.40 9.39
CA LYS A 99 -5.89 -31.26 8.34
C LYS A 99 -6.83 -30.11 8.70
N GLY A 100 -6.79 -29.03 7.93
CA GLY A 100 -7.64 -27.85 8.13
C GLY A 100 -6.95 -26.63 8.75
N THR A 101 -5.68 -26.74 9.18
CA THR A 101 -4.91 -25.60 9.70
C THR A 101 -3.65 -25.38 8.87
N ILE A 102 -3.45 -24.15 8.42
CA ILE A 102 -2.20 -23.71 7.77
C ILE A 102 -1.40 -22.90 8.79
N ASN A 103 -0.14 -23.27 8.97
CA ASN A 103 0.83 -22.48 9.70
C ASN A 103 1.70 -21.69 8.72
N ILE A 104 1.93 -20.44 9.08
CA ILE A 104 2.81 -19.51 8.38
C ILE A 104 3.96 -19.22 9.34
N GLU A 105 5.19 -19.52 8.94
CA GLU A 105 6.34 -19.43 9.82
C GLU A 105 7.50 -18.65 9.18
N ILE A 106 8.26 -17.97 10.02
CA ILE A 106 9.52 -17.31 9.68
C ILE A 106 10.54 -17.70 10.74
N HIS A 107 11.73 -18.12 10.27
CA HIS A 107 12.90 -18.35 11.11
C HIS A 107 13.86 -17.17 11.00
N HIS A 108 14.49 -16.80 12.12
CA HIS A 108 15.47 -15.72 12.19
C HIS A 108 14.99 -14.38 11.58
N GLY A 109 13.71 -14.07 11.79
CA GLY A 109 13.05 -12.89 11.24
C GLY A 109 13.49 -11.60 11.92
N SER A 110 13.76 -10.56 11.13
CA SER A 110 13.81 -9.20 11.65
C SER A 110 12.40 -8.71 12.02
N ARG A 111 12.27 -7.64 12.81
CA ARG A 111 10.97 -7.05 13.17
C ARG A 111 10.06 -6.81 11.94
N LYS A 112 10.62 -6.36 10.81
CA LYS A 112 9.85 -6.13 9.57
C LYS A 112 9.35 -7.44 8.95
N ASN A 113 10.15 -8.50 9.03
CA ASN A 113 9.76 -9.81 8.51
C ASN A 113 8.66 -10.42 9.38
N VAL A 114 8.77 -10.34 10.71
CA VAL A 114 7.73 -10.87 11.61
C VAL A 114 6.38 -10.18 11.38
N ALA A 115 6.38 -8.88 11.05
CA ALA A 115 5.15 -8.16 10.72
C ALA A 115 4.44 -8.71 9.46
N THR A 116 5.16 -9.34 8.53
CA THR A 116 4.54 -9.89 7.31
C THR A 116 3.73 -11.17 7.57
N LEU A 117 4.00 -11.90 8.66
CA LEU A 117 3.24 -13.10 9.03
C LEU A 117 1.75 -12.79 9.14
N ARG A 118 1.42 -11.74 9.91
CA ARG A 118 0.04 -11.31 10.10
C ARG A 118 -0.60 -10.82 8.80
N THR A 119 0.15 -10.17 7.92
CA THR A 119 -0.37 -9.75 6.61
C THR A 119 -0.65 -10.93 5.69
N VAL A 120 0.18 -11.97 5.70
CA VAL A 120 -0.09 -13.18 4.91
C VAL A 120 -1.31 -13.91 5.45
N ARG A 121 -1.43 -14.01 6.77
CA ARG A 121 -2.61 -14.57 7.43
C ARG A 121 -3.89 -13.87 6.99
N THR A 122 -3.91 -12.53 7.01
CA THR A 122 -5.10 -11.76 6.59
C THR A 122 -5.36 -11.86 5.10
N LEU A 123 -4.33 -11.88 4.25
CA LEU A 123 -4.49 -12.07 2.81
C LEU A 123 -5.17 -13.42 2.51
N ILE A 124 -4.69 -14.52 3.11
CA ILE A 124 -5.29 -15.85 2.90
C ILE A 124 -6.71 -15.88 3.47
N ASN A 125 -6.95 -15.32 4.66
CA ASN A 125 -8.29 -15.23 5.24
C ASN A 125 -9.26 -14.48 4.31
N ASN A 126 -8.84 -13.39 3.69
CA ASN A 126 -9.67 -12.64 2.75
C ASN A 126 -9.99 -13.44 1.48
N LEU A 127 -9.05 -14.28 1.00
CA LEU A 127 -9.33 -15.19 -0.11
C LEU A 127 -10.38 -16.23 0.28
N VAL A 128 -10.28 -16.82 1.48
CA VAL A 128 -11.23 -17.81 2.02
C VAL A 128 -12.62 -17.20 2.17
N VAL A 129 -12.74 -16.00 2.77
CA VAL A 129 -14.02 -15.27 2.88
C VAL A 129 -14.55 -14.88 1.50
N GLY A 130 -13.68 -14.51 0.56
CA GLY A 130 -14.04 -14.15 -0.81
C GLY A 130 -14.68 -15.30 -1.59
N VAL A 131 -14.14 -16.53 -1.47
CA VAL A 131 -14.69 -17.71 -2.18
C VAL A 131 -15.91 -18.31 -1.49
N THR A 132 -16.18 -17.96 -0.23
CA THR A 132 -17.34 -18.46 0.55
C THR A 132 -18.49 -17.46 0.54
N LYS A 133 -18.28 -16.27 1.10
CA LYS A 133 -19.30 -15.23 1.27
C LYS A 133 -19.28 -14.20 0.14
N GLY A 134 -18.11 -13.92 -0.43
CA GLY A 134 -17.89 -12.83 -1.37
C GLY A 134 -18.01 -11.45 -0.73
N TYR A 135 -17.63 -10.40 -1.47
CA TYR A 135 -17.57 -9.04 -0.98
C TYR A 135 -18.54 -8.12 -1.72
N LYS A 136 -19.19 -7.23 -0.96
CA LYS A 136 -20.16 -6.25 -1.45
C LYS A 136 -19.83 -4.87 -0.90
N TYR A 137 -19.65 -3.91 -1.79
CA TYR A 137 -19.39 -2.51 -1.45
C TYR A 137 -20.59 -1.68 -1.91
N LYS A 138 -21.17 -0.92 -1.00
CA LYS A 138 -22.22 0.05 -1.34
C LYS A 138 -21.58 1.43 -1.44
N MET A 139 -21.85 2.14 -2.52
CA MET A 139 -21.43 3.52 -2.73
C MET A 139 -22.64 4.41 -2.87
N ARG A 140 -22.58 5.61 -2.29
CA ARG A 140 -23.64 6.62 -2.31
C ARG A 140 -23.20 7.83 -3.10
N TYR A 141 -24.12 8.38 -3.87
CA TYR A 141 -23.88 9.64 -4.59
C TYR A 141 -24.23 10.79 -3.66
N VAL A 142 -23.33 11.75 -3.56
CA VAL A 142 -23.51 12.99 -2.81
C VAL A 142 -23.43 14.12 -3.81
N TYR A 143 -24.45 14.95 -3.84
CA TYR A 143 -24.48 16.14 -4.68
C TYR A 143 -25.39 17.20 -4.04
N ALA A 144 -25.02 18.47 -4.17
CA ALA A 144 -25.85 19.59 -3.69
C ALA A 144 -26.79 20.14 -4.77
N HIS A 145 -26.26 20.40 -5.97
CA HIS A 145 -27.01 21.10 -7.02
C HIS A 145 -27.02 20.33 -8.35
N PHE A 146 -25.88 19.77 -8.76
CA PHE A 146 -25.78 19.03 -10.02
C PHE A 146 -26.04 17.54 -9.80
N PRO A 147 -27.16 16.98 -10.28
CA PRO A 147 -27.42 15.56 -10.14
C PRO A 147 -26.41 14.74 -10.94
N ILE A 148 -25.85 13.71 -10.30
CA ILE A 148 -24.87 12.81 -10.89
C ILE A 148 -25.61 11.67 -11.58
N ASN A 149 -25.40 11.51 -12.89
CA ASN A 149 -25.97 10.40 -13.65
C ASN A 149 -24.90 9.34 -13.86
N VAL A 150 -25.15 8.13 -13.35
CA VAL A 150 -24.22 6.99 -13.45
C VAL A 150 -24.84 5.93 -14.34
N ASN A 151 -24.16 5.61 -15.43
CA ASN A 151 -24.52 4.52 -16.32
C ASN A 151 -23.49 3.40 -16.18
N VAL A 152 -23.97 2.16 -16.18
CA VAL A 152 -23.13 0.97 -16.17
C VAL A 152 -23.27 0.29 -17.51
N GLU A 153 -22.16 0.15 -18.22
CA GLU A 153 -22.07 -0.55 -19.50
C GLU A 153 -21.17 -1.77 -19.34
N LYS A 154 -21.51 -2.86 -20.01
CA LYS A 154 -20.67 -4.06 -20.03
C LYS A 154 -20.01 -4.16 -21.39
N ASN A 155 -18.69 -4.02 -21.43
CA ASN A 155 -17.95 -4.12 -22.67
C ASN A 155 -17.93 -5.59 -23.13
N SER A 156 -18.44 -5.84 -24.33
CA SER A 156 -18.65 -7.21 -24.85
C SER A 156 -17.34 -7.91 -25.23
N GLU A 157 -16.28 -7.15 -25.52
CA GLU A 157 -14.99 -7.70 -25.96
C GLU A 157 -14.09 -8.10 -24.78
N THR A 158 -14.05 -7.27 -23.74
CA THR A 158 -13.24 -7.50 -22.54
C THR A 158 -14.01 -8.19 -21.41
N GLY A 159 -15.35 -8.20 -21.48
CA GLY A 159 -16.21 -8.73 -20.43
C GLY A 159 -16.21 -7.91 -19.14
N LEU A 160 -15.53 -6.76 -19.13
CA LEU A 160 -15.39 -5.87 -17.99
C LEU A 160 -16.57 -4.88 -17.93
N TYR A 161 -16.94 -4.53 -16.70
CA TYR A 161 -17.90 -3.45 -16.47
C TYR A 161 -17.21 -2.10 -16.59
N GLU A 162 -17.87 -1.15 -17.25
CA GLU A 162 -17.45 0.23 -17.35
C GLU A 162 -18.51 1.11 -16.69
N VAL A 163 -18.08 1.98 -15.79
CA VAL A 163 -18.94 2.93 -15.09
C VAL A 163 -18.71 4.31 -15.72
N GLU A 164 -19.74 4.83 -16.37
CA GLU A 164 -19.77 6.20 -16.88
C GLU A 164 -20.43 7.13 -15.88
N ILE A 165 -19.74 8.21 -15.51
CA ILE A 165 -20.24 9.25 -14.61
C ILE A 165 -20.39 10.54 -15.42
N ARG A 166 -21.61 11.06 -15.46
CA ARG A 166 -22.01 12.24 -16.22
C ARG A 166 -22.49 13.35 -15.29
N ASN A 167 -22.34 14.60 -15.75
CA ASN A 167 -22.81 15.80 -15.07
C ASN A 167 -22.21 16.02 -13.66
N PHE A 168 -21.03 15.45 -13.38
CA PHE A 168 -20.32 15.69 -12.13
C PHE A 168 -19.93 17.17 -12.06
N ILE A 169 -20.39 17.88 -11.01
CA ILE A 169 -20.20 19.33 -10.81
C ILE A 169 -20.57 20.23 -12.02
N GLY A 170 -21.44 19.73 -12.91
CA GLY A 170 -21.81 20.43 -14.15
C GLY A 170 -20.76 20.34 -15.26
N GLU A 171 -19.80 19.42 -15.17
CA GLU A 171 -18.82 19.18 -16.23
C GLU A 171 -19.47 18.56 -17.48
N LYS A 172 -19.04 19.00 -18.66
CA LYS A 172 -19.40 18.40 -19.95
C LYS A 172 -18.64 17.10 -20.23
N LEU A 173 -17.54 16.85 -19.52
CA LEU A 173 -16.71 15.66 -19.68
C LEU A 173 -17.39 14.46 -19.03
N VAL A 174 -17.47 13.34 -19.77
CA VAL A 174 -17.91 12.06 -19.22
C VAL A 174 -16.71 11.34 -18.62
N ARG A 175 -16.76 11.04 -17.32
CA ARG A 175 -15.70 10.31 -16.62
C ARG A 175 -16.01 8.81 -16.73
N ARG A 176 -15.07 8.02 -17.26
CA ARG A 176 -15.21 6.57 -17.44
C ARG A 176 -14.25 5.84 -16.52
N VAL A 177 -14.72 4.80 -15.84
CA VAL A 177 -13.88 3.93 -15.01
C VAL A 177 -14.11 2.49 -15.44
N VAL A 178 -13.03 1.84 -15.88
CA VAL A 178 -13.02 0.41 -16.20
C VAL A 178 -12.86 -0.38 -14.91
N MET A 179 -13.77 -1.31 -14.65
CA MET A 179 -13.73 -2.16 -13.46
C MET A 179 -12.68 -3.26 -13.62
N ARG A 180 -12.20 -3.78 -12.48
CA ARG A 180 -11.27 -4.92 -12.49
C ARG A 180 -12.00 -6.21 -12.79
N ALA A 181 -11.26 -7.21 -13.26
CA ALA A 181 -11.82 -8.50 -13.64
C ALA A 181 -12.53 -9.19 -12.45
N GLY A 182 -13.70 -9.78 -12.73
CA GLY A 182 -14.51 -10.50 -11.73
C GLY A 182 -15.25 -9.59 -10.73
N VAL A 183 -15.39 -8.29 -11.04
CA VAL A 183 -16.22 -7.35 -10.29
C VAL A 183 -17.44 -7.01 -11.12
N ASP A 184 -18.62 -7.27 -10.54
CA ASP A 184 -19.91 -6.91 -11.11
C ASP A 184 -20.40 -5.61 -10.46
N VAL A 185 -20.97 -4.72 -11.27
CA VAL A 185 -21.47 -3.43 -10.82
C VAL A 185 -22.95 -3.30 -11.17
N GLU A 186 -23.75 -2.93 -10.18
CA GLU A 186 -25.19 -2.76 -10.33
C GLU A 186 -25.66 -1.47 -9.66
N VAL A 187 -26.57 -0.76 -10.31
CA VAL A 187 -27.28 0.37 -9.67
C VAL A 187 -28.40 -0.22 -8.81
N SER A 188 -28.42 0.13 -7.52
CA SER A 188 -29.39 -0.42 -6.58
C SER A 188 -30.82 -0.02 -6.98
N LYS A 189 -31.71 -1.01 -7.08
CA LYS A 189 -33.14 -0.77 -7.33
C LYS A 189 -33.89 -0.38 -6.05
N ALA A 190 -33.38 -0.81 -4.91
CA ALA A 190 -34.04 -0.62 -3.61
C ALA A 190 -33.88 0.80 -3.08
N GLN A 191 -32.72 1.41 -3.32
CA GLN A 191 -32.39 2.72 -2.79
C GLN A 191 -31.87 3.61 -3.92
N LYS A 192 -32.44 4.82 -4.03
CA LYS A 192 -31.99 5.81 -5.00
C LYS A 192 -30.55 6.26 -4.71
N ASP A 193 -29.82 6.56 -5.77
CA ASP A 193 -28.47 7.15 -5.74
C ASP A 193 -27.44 6.26 -5.04
N GLU A 194 -27.52 4.96 -5.34
CA GLU A 194 -26.64 3.93 -4.80
C GLU A 194 -26.09 3.01 -5.89
N LEU A 195 -24.77 2.80 -5.84
CA LEU A 195 -24.05 1.86 -6.67
C LEU A 195 -23.55 0.71 -5.80
N VAL A 196 -23.79 -0.52 -6.24
CA VAL A 196 -23.34 -1.73 -5.57
C VAL A 196 -22.26 -2.37 -6.42
N LEU A 197 -21.08 -2.56 -5.82
CA LEU A 197 -19.99 -3.34 -6.41
C LEU A 197 -19.93 -4.68 -5.70
N SER A 198 -19.89 -5.77 -6.46
CA SER A 198 -19.86 -7.12 -5.93
C SER A 198 -18.77 -7.94 -6.61
N GLY A 199 -18.15 -8.85 -5.89
CA GLY A 199 -17.12 -9.71 -6.45
C GLY A 199 -16.50 -10.65 -5.42
N ASN A 200 -15.70 -11.59 -5.90
CA ASN A 200 -15.06 -12.59 -5.04
C ASN A 200 -13.74 -12.06 -4.44
N SER A 201 -13.00 -11.21 -5.16
CA SER A 201 -11.71 -10.67 -4.69
C SER A 201 -11.90 -9.31 -3.99
N LEU A 202 -11.52 -9.24 -2.70
CA LEU A 202 -11.57 -7.99 -1.93
C LEU A 202 -10.73 -6.88 -2.57
N GLU A 203 -9.53 -7.22 -3.05
CA GLU A 203 -8.60 -6.25 -3.64
C GLU A 203 -9.18 -5.65 -4.92
N ALA A 204 -9.80 -6.48 -5.77
CA ALA A 204 -10.40 -6.02 -7.01
C ALA A 204 -11.61 -5.11 -6.75
N VAL A 205 -12.54 -5.55 -5.90
CA VAL A 205 -13.76 -4.80 -5.55
C VAL A 205 -13.40 -3.46 -4.89
N SER A 206 -12.51 -3.49 -3.88
CA SER A 206 -12.14 -2.28 -3.14
C SER A 206 -11.37 -1.28 -3.99
N GLN A 207 -10.49 -1.75 -4.87
CA GLN A 207 -9.75 -0.87 -5.77
C GLN A 207 -10.68 -0.24 -6.81
N SER A 208 -11.60 -1.01 -7.39
CA SER A 208 -12.60 -0.46 -8.32
C SER A 208 -13.49 0.60 -7.65
N ALA A 209 -13.91 0.38 -6.40
CA ALA A 209 -14.63 1.41 -5.64
C ALA A 209 -13.77 2.65 -5.36
N ALA A 210 -12.48 2.46 -5.06
CA ALA A 210 -11.54 3.55 -4.85
C ALA A 210 -11.30 4.36 -6.13
N ASP A 211 -11.18 3.70 -7.29
CA ASP A 211 -10.96 4.35 -8.58
C ASP A 211 -12.16 5.26 -8.94
N ILE A 212 -13.39 4.81 -8.68
CA ILE A 212 -14.62 5.63 -8.79
C ILE A 212 -14.57 6.83 -7.85
N GLN A 213 -14.21 6.63 -6.59
CA GLN A 213 -14.15 7.74 -5.63
C GLN A 213 -13.07 8.77 -6.00
N GLN A 214 -11.89 8.32 -6.45
CA GLN A 214 -10.80 9.21 -6.85
C GLN A 214 -11.13 9.98 -8.13
N ILE A 215 -11.79 9.33 -9.10
CA ILE A 215 -12.21 10.04 -10.32
C ILE A 215 -13.23 11.12 -9.99
N CYS A 216 -14.04 10.98 -8.92
CA CYS A 216 -15.00 11.99 -8.46
C CYS A 216 -14.42 13.03 -7.50
N LYS A 217 -13.08 13.20 -7.42
CA LYS A 217 -12.50 14.23 -6.57
C LYS A 217 -12.66 15.62 -7.18
N VAL A 218 -13.26 16.54 -6.42
CA VAL A 218 -13.36 17.96 -6.81
C VAL A 218 -11.97 18.61 -6.79
N ARG A 219 -11.63 19.32 -7.87
CA ARG A 219 -10.37 20.09 -8.01
C ARG A 219 -10.66 21.58 -8.02
N ASN A 220 -9.67 22.39 -7.60
CA ASN A 220 -9.70 23.86 -7.66
C ASN A 220 -10.89 24.52 -6.92
N LYS A 221 -11.47 23.83 -5.93
CA LYS A 221 -12.54 24.32 -5.04
C LYS A 221 -12.29 23.82 -3.62
N ASP A 222 -12.95 24.43 -2.64
CA ASP A 222 -12.87 23.98 -1.25
C ASP A 222 -13.67 22.69 -1.02
N ILE A 223 -12.95 21.60 -0.74
CA ILE A 223 -13.51 20.27 -0.49
C ILE A 223 -14.36 20.17 0.78
N ARG A 224 -14.33 21.16 1.67
CA ARG A 224 -15.16 21.18 2.88
C ARG A 224 -16.58 21.69 2.62
N LYS A 225 -16.75 22.47 1.55
CA LYS A 225 -18.03 23.03 1.13
C LYS A 225 -18.60 22.28 -0.07
N PHE A 226 -17.74 21.89 -1.02
CA PHE A 226 -18.11 21.10 -2.18
C PHE A 226 -17.86 19.61 -1.87
N LEU A 227 -18.84 18.98 -1.24
CA LEU A 227 -18.84 17.57 -0.87
C LEU A 227 -19.41 16.66 -1.97
N ASP A 228 -19.61 17.20 -3.17
CA ASP A 228 -20.12 16.45 -4.31
C ASP A 228 -19.13 15.34 -4.69
N GLY A 229 -19.62 14.10 -4.80
CA GLY A 229 -18.78 12.94 -5.01
C GLY A 229 -19.53 11.62 -4.92
N MET A 230 -18.81 10.52 -5.15
CA MET A 230 -19.29 9.16 -4.91
C MET A 230 -18.43 8.56 -3.81
N TYR A 231 -19.05 8.13 -2.71
CA TYR A 231 -18.35 7.65 -1.52
C TYR A 231 -18.80 6.25 -1.15
N VAL A 232 -17.87 5.44 -0.63
CA VAL A 232 -18.20 4.13 -0.05
C VAL A 232 -18.95 4.35 1.26
N SER A 233 -20.21 3.93 1.32
CA SER A 233 -21.05 4.01 2.53
C SER A 233 -20.87 2.80 3.42
N GLU A 234 -20.83 1.61 2.81
CA GLU A 234 -20.82 0.34 3.54
C GLU A 234 -19.92 -0.67 2.85
N LYS A 235 -19.22 -1.46 3.68
CA LYS A 235 -18.42 -2.60 3.24
C LYS A 235 -18.98 -3.83 3.93
N GLY A 236 -19.46 -4.79 3.15
CA GLY A 236 -20.06 -6.00 3.66
C GLY A 236 -19.76 -7.21 2.78
N ASN A 237 -20.49 -8.28 3.07
CA ASN A 237 -20.46 -9.52 2.32
C ASN A 237 -21.71 -9.64 1.45
N ILE A 238 -21.65 -10.50 0.43
CA ILE A 238 -22.82 -10.73 -0.44
C ILE A 238 -23.77 -11.70 0.25
N VAL A 239 -23.23 -12.77 0.84
CA VAL A 239 -23.96 -13.62 1.76
C VAL A 239 -23.86 -12.98 3.14
N GLU A 240 -24.99 -12.49 3.64
CA GLU A 240 -25.10 -12.00 5.01
C GLU A 240 -25.20 -13.22 5.94
N ASP A 241 -24.41 -13.22 7.02
CA ASP A 241 -24.54 -14.24 8.06
C ASP A 241 -25.86 -13.97 8.79
N GLN A 242 -26.82 -14.89 8.66
CA GLN A 242 -28.06 -14.88 9.44
C GLN A 242 -27.79 -15.16 10.92
#